data_AF-A0A0B1SQU0-F1
#
_entry.id   AF-A0A0B1SQU0-F1
#
_cell.length_a   1.000
_cell.length_b   1.000
_cell.length_c   1.000
_cell.angle_alpha   90.00
_cell.angle_beta   90.00
_cell.angle_gamma   90.00
#
_symmetry.space_group_name_H-M   'P 1'
#
loop_
_entity.id
_entity.type
_entity.pdbx_description
1 polymer ?
#
loop_
_entity_poly.entity_id
_entity_poly.type
_entity_poly.pdbx_seq_one_letter_code
_entity_poly.pdbx_strand_id
1 'polypeptide(L)'
;MLGVDFSPMTEPWDQRNLVLGTLYHFFIVYWLAIVGFILPVVLVLTFQWHILLLYGIWYLYDRNSPKRGGYTSEWVQGWTVHKWFANYFPVRLHKTAELSPSHNYIVACHPHGIISMAVFANFATYGTDKNEK
;
A
#
# COMPACT_ATOMS: atom_id res chain seq x y z
N MET A 1 -4.05 14.43 32.32
CA MET A 1 -2.66 14.94 32.21
C MET A 1 -1.82 14.31 31.08
N LEU A 2 -2.41 13.71 30.04
CA LEU A 2 -1.71 13.49 28.75
C LEU A 2 -2.55 13.81 27.50
N GLY A 3 -3.85 14.13 27.62
CA GLY A 3 -4.72 14.44 26.46
C GLY A 3 -4.96 13.28 25.48
N VAL A 4 -4.26 12.17 25.66
CA VAL A 4 -4.45 10.93 24.91
C VAL A 4 -5.73 10.27 25.41
N ASP A 5 -6.74 10.29 24.55
CA ASP A 5 -7.97 9.55 24.77
C ASP A 5 -7.76 8.08 24.40
N PHE A 6 -7.80 7.21 25.40
CA PHE A 6 -7.73 5.76 25.21
C PHE A 6 -9.11 5.13 24.99
N SER A 7 -10.19 5.91 24.89
CA SER A 7 -11.53 5.44 24.52
C SER A 7 -11.53 4.48 23.31
N PRO A 8 -10.72 4.69 22.25
CA PRO A 8 -10.66 3.77 21.12
C PRO A 8 -10.22 2.34 21.47
N MET A 9 -9.51 2.14 22.59
CA MET A 9 -9.12 0.81 23.07
C MET A 9 -10.26 0.08 23.79
N THR A 10 -11.30 0.80 24.21
CA THR A 10 -12.46 0.23 24.92
C THR A 10 -13.67 -0.01 24.03
N GLU A 11 -13.69 0.54 22.81
CA GLU A 11 -14.77 0.39 21.82
C GLU A 11 -15.05 -1.06 21.41
N PRO A 12 -16.20 -1.36 20.78
CA PRO A 12 -16.48 -2.67 20.18
C PRO A 12 -15.43 -3.08 19.16
N TRP A 13 -15.28 -4.40 18.95
CA TRP A 13 -14.27 -4.98 18.05
C TRP A 13 -14.30 -4.41 16.63
N ASP A 14 -15.48 -4.06 16.13
CA ASP A 14 -15.62 -3.46 14.80
C ASP A 14 -14.83 -2.16 14.68
N GLN A 15 -14.96 -1.26 15.65
CA GLN A 15 -14.23 0.02 15.64
C GLN A 15 -12.73 -0.19 15.85
N ARG A 16 -12.34 -1.13 16.72
CA ARG A 16 -10.93 -1.48 16.93
C ARG A 16 -10.27 -1.97 15.65
N ASN A 17 -10.96 -2.80 14.88
CA ASN A 17 -10.46 -3.30 13.60
C ASN A 17 -10.18 -2.16 12.63
N LEU A 18 -11.04 -1.14 12.55
CA LEU A 18 -10.81 0.04 11.70
C LEU A 18 -9.53 0.80 12.10
N VAL A 19 -9.32 0.99 13.41
CA VAL A 19 -8.11 1.61 13.94
C VAL A 19 -6.88 0.74 13.63
N LEU A 20 -6.96 -0.57 13.83
CA LEU A 20 -5.88 -1.52 13.50
C LEU A 20 -5.51 -1.49 12.02
N GLY A 21 -6.51 -1.45 11.12
CA GLY A 21 -6.27 -1.32 9.68
C GLY A 21 -5.54 -0.03 9.31
N THR A 22 -5.90 1.06 9.97
CA THR A 22 -5.28 2.37 9.78
C THR A 22 -3.85 2.42 10.31
N LEU A 23 -3.63 1.90 11.53
CA LEU A 23 -2.30 1.77 12.11
C LEU A 23 -1.40 0.86 11.27
N TYR A 24 -1.93 -0.27 10.78
CA TYR A 24 -1.23 -1.15 9.86
C TYR A 24 -0.79 -0.41 8.59
N HIS A 25 -1.68 0.36 7.95
CA HIS A 25 -1.35 1.12 6.75
C HIS A 25 -0.23 2.13 6.99
N PHE A 26 -0.34 2.94 8.05
CA PHE A 26 0.71 3.91 8.36
C PHE A 26 2.01 3.22 8.75
N PHE A 27 1.95 2.16 9.55
CA PHE A 27 3.12 1.40 9.93
C PHE A 27 3.83 0.87 8.69
N ILE A 28 3.14 0.16 7.79
CA ILE A 28 3.78 -0.45 6.63
C ILE A 28 4.33 0.60 5.65
N VAL A 29 3.59 1.68 5.37
CA VAL A 29 4.03 2.72 4.43
C VAL A 29 5.25 3.47 4.97
N TYR A 30 5.22 3.92 6.22
CA TYR A 30 6.32 4.68 6.79
C TYR A 30 7.53 3.82 7.11
N TRP A 31 7.35 2.62 7.67
CA TRP A 31 8.47 1.74 7.95
C TRP A 31 9.15 1.26 6.68
N LEU A 32 8.41 0.89 5.63
CA LEU A 32 9.02 0.51 4.36
C LEU A 32 9.75 1.68 3.72
N ALA A 33 9.22 2.90 3.79
CA ALA A 33 9.92 4.09 3.30
C ALA A 33 11.23 4.32 4.07
N ILE A 34 11.17 4.33 5.41
CA ILE A 34 12.34 4.54 6.27
C ILE A 34 13.41 3.47 6.01
N VAL A 35 13.03 2.18 6.03
CA VAL A 35 13.95 1.09 5.77
C VAL A 35 14.50 1.17 4.34
N GLY A 36 13.66 1.46 3.35
CA GLY A 36 14.06 1.61 1.95
C GLY A 36 15.10 2.73 1.72
N PHE A 37 15.02 3.82 2.47
CA PHE A 37 16.01 4.92 2.40
C PHE A 37 17.27 4.64 3.22
N ILE A 38 17.14 4.05 4.41
CA ILE A 38 18.27 3.83 5.34
C ILE A 38 19.11 2.61 4.94
N LEU A 39 18.46 1.51 4.54
CA LEU A 39 19.12 0.23 4.27
C LEU A 39 20.25 0.34 3.24
N PRO A 40 20.09 1.02 2.08
CA PRO A 40 21.19 1.17 1.12
C PRO A 40 22.40 1.89 1.72
N VAL A 41 22.17 2.93 2.52
CA VAL A 41 23.24 3.68 3.18
C VAL A 41 24.00 2.77 4.15
N VAL A 42 23.28 2.00 4.98
CA VAL A 42 23.89 1.03 5.91
C VAL A 42 24.68 -0.04 5.16
N LEU A 43 24.15 -0.58 4.06
CA LEU A 43 24.85 -1.60 3.26
C LEU A 43 26.15 -1.07 2.66
N VAL A 44 26.19 0.17 2.19
CA VAL A 44 27.42 0.79 1.70
C VAL A 44 28.43 1.01 2.84
N LEU A 45 27.98 1.55 3.98
CA LEU A 45 28.85 1.84 5.13
C LEU A 45 29.42 0.57 5.78
N THR A 46 28.70 -0.55 5.71
CA THR A 46 29.14 -1.87 6.20
C THR A 46 29.89 -2.70 5.14
N PHE A 47 30.28 -2.10 4.01
CA PHE A 47 30.93 -2.75 2.87
C PHE A 47 30.14 -3.92 2.23
N GLN A 48 28.84 -4.02 2.50
CA GLN A 48 27.91 -5.00 1.90
C GLN A 48 27.30 -4.50 0.57
N TRP A 49 28.03 -3.65 -0.17
CA TRP A 49 27.57 -3.03 -1.41
C TRP A 49 27.24 -4.05 -2.53
N HIS A 50 27.81 -5.25 -2.46
CA HIS A 50 27.54 -6.33 -3.41
C HIS A 50 26.06 -6.77 -3.41
N ILE A 51 25.35 -6.63 -2.29
CA ILE A 51 23.90 -6.88 -2.22
C ILE A 51 23.14 -5.86 -3.08
N LEU A 52 23.53 -4.59 -3.02
CA LEU A 52 22.96 -3.54 -3.87
C LEU A 52 23.32 -3.75 -5.34
N LEU A 53 24.53 -4.24 -5.64
CA LEU A 53 24.92 -4.59 -6.99
C LEU A 53 24.02 -5.71 -7.56
N LEU A 54 23.84 -6.80 -6.80
CA LEU A 54 22.98 -7.91 -7.21
C LEU A 54 21.53 -7.45 -7.43
N TYR A 55 21.00 -6.61 -6.53
CA TYR A 55 19.69 -6.00 -6.71
C TYR A 55 19.63 -5.11 -7.96
N GLY A 56 20.67 -4.33 -8.24
CA GLY A 56 20.77 -3.50 -9.45
C GLY A 56 20.77 -4.31 -10.74
N ILE A 57 21.49 -5.45 -10.77
CA ILE A 57 21.48 -6.37 -11.91
C ILE A 57 20.08 -6.95 -12.12
N TRP A 58 19.43 -7.41 -11.04
CA TRP A 58 18.05 -7.90 -11.09
C TRP A 58 17.09 -6.80 -11.59
N TYR A 59 17.23 -5.57 -11.10
CA TYR A 59 16.41 -4.42 -11.53
C TYR A 59 16.57 -4.14 -13.03
N LEU A 60 17.78 -4.20 -13.57
CA LEU A 60 18.02 -4.01 -15.01
C LEU A 60 17.37 -5.11 -15.86
N TYR A 61 17.46 -6.35 -15.40
CA TYR A 61 16.75 -7.48 -16.02
C TYR A 61 15.23 -7.27 -15.97
N ASP A 62 14.72 -6.78 -14.84
CA ASP A 62 13.30 -6.63 -14.54
C ASP A 62 12.65 -5.32 -15.06
N ARG A 63 13.42 -4.42 -15.67
CA ARG A 63 12.98 -3.06 -16.06
C ARG A 63 11.67 -2.97 -16.86
N ASN A 64 11.26 -4.06 -17.53
CA ASN A 64 10.04 -4.11 -18.33
C ASN A 64 8.81 -4.58 -17.56
N SER A 65 8.97 -5.15 -16.35
CA SER A 65 7.87 -5.68 -15.54
C SER A 65 6.81 -4.65 -15.19
N PRO A 66 7.14 -3.39 -14.84
CA PRO A 66 6.12 -2.36 -14.60
C PRO A 66 5.21 -2.10 -15.82
N LYS A 67 5.69 -2.33 -17.04
CA LYS A 67 4.89 -2.17 -18.27
C LYS A 67 3.95 -3.36 -18.55
N ARG A 68 4.14 -4.47 -17.83
CA ARG A 68 3.39 -5.73 -18.02
C ARG A 68 2.52 -6.07 -16.80
N GLY A 69 2.25 -5.09 -15.94
CA GLY A 69 1.44 -5.26 -14.73
C GLY A 69 2.23 -5.58 -13.45
N GLY A 70 3.55 -5.76 -13.54
CA GLY A 70 4.42 -5.99 -12.40
C GLY A 70 4.16 -7.33 -11.69
N TYR A 71 4.42 -7.35 -10.38
CA TYR A 71 4.29 -8.53 -9.52
C TYR A 71 3.08 -8.40 -8.61
N THR A 72 1.89 -8.74 -9.11
CA THR A 72 0.67 -8.74 -8.30
C THR A 72 0.54 -10.02 -7.50
N SER A 73 0.35 -9.92 -6.18
CA SER A 73 -0.05 -11.04 -5.32
C SER A 73 -1.49 -10.85 -4.86
N GLU A 74 -2.41 -11.65 -5.37
CA GLU A 74 -3.83 -11.59 -4.99
C GLU A 74 -4.02 -11.90 -3.49
N TRP A 75 -3.20 -12.80 -2.95
CA TRP A 75 -3.25 -13.16 -1.54
C TRP A 75 -2.92 -11.97 -0.62
N VAL A 76 -1.84 -11.23 -0.93
CA VAL A 76 -1.48 -10.03 -0.16
C VAL A 76 -2.51 -8.92 -0.37
N GLN A 77 -2.92 -8.68 -1.62
CA GLN A 77 -3.94 -7.66 -1.92
C GLN A 77 -5.29 -7.95 -1.24
N GLY A 78 -5.60 -9.23 -1.01
CA GLY A 78 -6.84 -9.70 -0.38
C GLY A 78 -6.84 -9.76 1.14
N TRP A 79 -5.77 -9.36 1.83
CA TRP A 79 -5.76 -9.38 3.29
C TRP A 79 -6.87 -8.52 3.89
N THR A 80 -7.60 -9.08 4.87
CA THR A 80 -8.76 -8.45 5.52
C THR A 80 -8.44 -7.09 6.13
N VAL A 81 -7.19 -6.86 6.56
CA VAL A 81 -6.73 -5.58 7.12
C VAL A 81 -6.92 -4.41 6.14
N HIS A 82 -6.88 -4.67 4.83
CA HIS A 82 -7.13 -3.67 3.80
C HIS A 82 -8.61 -3.23 3.78
N LYS A 83 -9.55 -4.13 4.08
CA LYS A 83 -10.97 -3.79 4.21
C LYS A 83 -11.21 -2.92 5.43
N TRP A 84 -10.55 -3.21 6.55
CA TRP A 84 -10.63 -2.37 7.75
C TRP A 84 -10.11 -0.95 7.50
N PHE A 85 -8.99 -0.81 6.81
CA PHE A 85 -8.45 0.48 6.41
C PHE A 85 -9.41 1.26 5.49
N ALA A 86 -9.93 0.60 4.45
CA ALA A 86 -10.89 1.23 3.53
C ALA A 86 -12.16 1.69 4.26
N ASN A 87 -12.67 0.89 5.21
CA ASN A 87 -13.87 1.20 5.99
C ASN A 87 -13.65 2.30 7.04
N TYR A 88 -12.42 2.55 7.50
CA TYR A 88 -12.12 3.66 8.41
C TYR A 88 -12.35 5.02 7.75
N PHE A 89 -11.98 5.18 6.47
CA PHE A 89 -12.14 6.40 5.66
C PHE A 89 -13.33 6.35 4.68
N PRO A 90 -14.36 5.55 4.98
CA PRO A 90 -15.37 5.01 4.06
C PRO A 90 -15.03 5.05 2.54
N VAL A 91 -13.86 4.54 2.14
CA VAL A 91 -13.41 4.57 0.74
C VAL A 91 -14.27 3.63 -0.11
N ARG A 92 -14.76 4.12 -1.25
CA ARG A 92 -15.54 3.34 -2.22
C ARG A 92 -15.00 3.51 -3.62
N LEU A 93 -14.87 2.40 -4.34
CA LEU A 93 -14.59 2.39 -5.78
C LEU A 93 -15.91 2.33 -6.55
N HIS A 94 -16.23 3.39 -7.28
CA HIS A 94 -17.40 3.45 -8.17
C HIS A 94 -16.95 3.26 -9.61
N LYS A 95 -17.40 2.18 -10.25
CA LYS A 95 -17.17 1.92 -11.67
C LYS A 95 -18.15 2.74 -12.50
N THR A 96 -17.64 3.69 -13.29
CA THR A 96 -18.48 4.59 -14.11
C THR A 96 -18.56 4.14 -15.57
N ALA A 97 -17.63 3.31 -16.03
CA ALA A 97 -17.59 2.79 -17.38
C ALA A 97 -16.88 1.43 -17.41
N GLU A 98 -17.22 0.62 -18.41
CA GLU A 98 -16.48 -0.61 -18.72
C GLU A 98 -15.13 -0.27 -19.36
N LEU A 99 -14.04 -0.81 -18.79
CA LEU A 99 -12.70 -0.66 -19.32
C LEU A 99 -12.32 -1.96 -20.03
N SER A 100 -11.92 -1.84 -21.30
CA SER A 100 -11.57 -3.00 -22.12
C SER A 100 -10.21 -3.58 -21.69
N PRO A 101 -10.10 -4.89 -21.43
CA PRO A 101 -8.85 -5.51 -21.00
C PRO A 101 -7.77 -5.51 -22.09
N SER A 102 -8.09 -5.16 -23.34
CA SER A 102 -7.12 -5.08 -24.44
C SER A 102 -6.35 -3.76 -24.49
N HIS A 103 -6.70 -2.79 -23.65
CA HIS A 103 -6.09 -1.45 -23.65
C HIS A 103 -5.33 -1.18 -22.34
N ASN A 104 -4.29 -0.36 -22.45
CA ASN A 104 -3.57 0.17 -21.29
C ASN A 104 -4.23 1.47 -20.82
N TYR A 105 -4.43 1.61 -19.52
CA TYR A 105 -5.01 2.81 -18.91
C TYR A 105 -4.03 3.45 -17.94
N ILE A 106 -4.02 4.78 -17.92
CA ILE A 106 -3.29 5.57 -16.92
C ILE A 106 -4.31 6.03 -15.88
N VAL A 107 -4.11 5.62 -14.63
CA VAL A 107 -4.94 6.07 -13.50
C VAL A 107 -4.34 7.36 -12.97
N ALA A 108 -5.02 8.48 -13.22
CA ALA A 108 -4.67 9.76 -12.62
C ALA A 108 -5.24 9.82 -11.19
N CYS A 109 -4.39 10.18 -10.23
CA CYS A 109 -4.80 10.49 -8.87
C CYS A 109 -4.57 11.97 -8.61
N HIS A 110 -5.58 12.66 -8.10
CA HIS A 110 -5.42 14.02 -7.60
C HIS A 110 -5.30 13.97 -6.06
N PRO A 111 -4.09 14.11 -5.51
CA PRO A 111 -3.89 13.99 -4.07
C PRO A 111 -4.34 15.28 -3.38
N HIS A 112 -5.43 15.20 -2.61
CA HIS A 112 -5.77 16.24 -1.63
C HIS A 112 -5.07 16.02 -0.27
N GLY A 113 -4.06 15.15 -0.21
CA GLY A 113 -3.25 14.89 0.98
C GLY A 113 -1.85 14.35 0.64
N ILE A 114 -0.93 14.37 1.61
CA ILE A 114 0.48 13.94 1.45
C ILE A 114 0.61 12.43 1.19
N ILE A 115 -0.40 11.64 1.55
CA ILE A 115 -0.35 10.18 1.58
C ILE A 115 -1.42 9.64 0.63
N SER A 116 -1.03 8.86 -0.37
CA SER A 116 -1.90 8.29 -1.43
C SER A 116 -2.84 7.17 -0.92
N MET A 117 -3.54 7.42 0.19
CA MET A 117 -4.41 6.46 0.90
C MET A 117 -5.52 5.91 0.01
N ALA A 118 -6.19 6.80 -0.76
CA ALA A 118 -7.27 6.40 -1.66
C ALA A 118 -6.76 5.50 -2.80
N VAL A 119 -5.56 5.76 -3.33
CA VAL A 119 -4.95 4.92 -4.37
C VAL A 119 -4.58 3.56 -3.78
N PHE A 120 -4.06 3.53 -2.56
CA PHE A 120 -3.73 2.29 -1.89
C PHE A 120 -4.98 1.41 -1.65
N ALA A 121 -6.04 1.99 -1.09
CA ALA A 121 -7.28 1.27 -0.81
C ALA A 121 -7.99 0.77 -2.08
N ASN A 122 -8.03 1.58 -3.14
CA ASN A 122 -8.77 1.24 -4.37
C ASN A 122 -7.96 0.44 -5.39
N PHE A 123 -6.65 0.68 -5.51
CA PHE A 123 -5.84 0.15 -6.62
C PHE A 123 -4.65 -0.70 -6.17
N ALA A 124 -4.06 -0.46 -5.00
CA ALA A 124 -2.96 -1.30 -4.52
C ALA A 124 -3.45 -2.57 -3.81
N THR A 125 -4.71 -2.60 -3.36
CA THR A 125 -5.29 -3.69 -2.56
C THR A 125 -6.72 -4.03 -3.01
N TYR A 126 -7.34 -5.05 -2.40
CA TYR A 126 -8.75 -5.40 -2.55
C TYR A 126 -9.61 -4.82 -1.41
N GLY A 127 -9.16 -3.74 -0.75
CA GLY A 127 -9.91 -3.11 0.34
C GLY A 127 -11.31 -2.64 -0.05
N THR A 128 -11.52 -2.34 -1.34
CA THR A 128 -12.81 -1.92 -1.91
C THR A 128 -13.37 -2.90 -2.96
N ASP A 129 -12.93 -4.15 -2.89
CA ASP A 129 -13.39 -5.28 -3.72
C ASP A 129 -13.26 -5.02 -5.24
N LYS A 130 -12.14 -4.43 -5.68
CA LYS A 130 -11.88 -4.16 -7.11
C LYS A 130 -11.83 -5.42 -7.98
N ASN A 131 -11.58 -6.58 -7.37
CA ASN A 131 -11.54 -7.89 -8.01
C ASN A 131 -12.94 -8.43 -8.38
N GLU A 132 -14.00 -7.84 -7.82
CA GLU A 132 -15.39 -8.26 -8.00
C GLU A 132 -16.20 -7.28 -8.88
N LYS A 133 -15.59 -6.19 -9.37
CA LYS A 133 -16.23 -5.09 -10.12
C LYS A 133 -15.76 -5.01 -11.56
#